data_AF-A0A845LVJ9-F1
#
_entry.id   AF-A0A845LVJ9-F1
#
_cell.length_a   1.000
_cell.length_b   1.000
_cell.length_c   1.000
_cell.angle_alpha   90.00
_cell.angle_beta   90.00
_cell.angle_gamma   90.00
#
_symmetry.space_group_name_H-M   'P 1'
#
loop_
_entity.id
_entity.type
_entity.pdbx_description
1 polymer ?
#
loop_
_entity_poly.entity_id
_entity_poly.type
_entity_poly.pdbx_seq_one_letter_code
_entity_poly.pdbx_strand_id
1 'polypeptide(L)'
;VLTLGETEVVVNDGTIQLDVPAQAMNGRTVVPLRFIAEQMGFKVDYEDGDITIEEVEVDQTVQMTETTVESDVPEEADDNAVAE
;
A
#
# COMPACT_ATOMS: atom_id res chain seq x y z
N VAL A 1 -10.37 -0.78 -1.49
CA VAL A 1 -10.88 0.60 -1.45
C VAL A 1 -9.72 1.55 -1.65
N LEU A 2 -9.92 2.59 -2.48
CA LEU A 2 -8.93 3.65 -2.74
C LEU A 2 -9.52 4.99 -2.28
N THR A 3 -8.81 5.67 -1.39
CA THR A 3 -9.18 7.00 -0.89
C THR A 3 -8.23 8.05 -1.45
N LEU A 4 -8.77 9.23 -1.80
CA LEU A 4 -7.97 10.33 -2.33
C LEU A 4 -7.11 10.96 -1.23
N GLY A 5 -5.86 11.26 -1.55
CA GLY A 5 -4.91 11.87 -0.61
C GLY A 5 -4.25 10.89 0.36
N GLU A 6 -4.70 9.63 0.39
CA GLU A 6 -4.09 8.56 1.19
C GLU A 6 -3.11 7.75 0.34
N THR A 7 -2.04 7.29 0.97
CA THR A 7 -1.08 6.35 0.40
C THR A 7 -1.44 4.90 0.73
N GLU A 8 -2.42 4.66 1.60
CA GLU A 8 -2.90 3.33 1.92
C GLU A 8 -4.08 2.96 1.02
N VAL A 9 -3.98 1.80 0.37
CA VAL A 9 -5.04 1.26 -0.49
C VAL A 9 -5.33 -0.18 -0.12
N VAL A 10 -6.60 -0.48 0.09
CA VAL A 10 -7.05 -1.85 0.30
C VAL A 10 -7.29 -2.52 -1.05
N VAL A 11 -6.62 -3.63 -1.35
CA VAL A 11 -6.84 -4.45 -2.53
C VAL A 11 -7.21 -5.86 -2.07
N ASN A 12 -8.42 -6.31 -2.45
CA ASN A 12 -9.03 -7.51 -1.86
C ASN A 12 -9.03 -7.41 -0.32
N ASP A 13 -8.43 -8.39 0.36
CA ASP A 13 -8.30 -8.46 1.82
C ASP A 13 -6.94 -7.93 2.34
N GLY A 14 -6.10 -7.41 1.45
CA GLY A 14 -4.76 -6.90 1.77
C GLY A 14 -4.67 -5.37 1.67
N THR A 15 -3.71 -4.81 2.41
CA THR A 15 -3.38 -3.38 2.35
C THR A 15 -2.06 -3.19 1.63
N ILE A 16 -2.03 -2.25 0.67
CA ILE A 16 -0.87 -1.91 -0.14
C ILE A 16 -0.56 -0.43 0.05
N GLN A 17 0.73 -0.12 0.21
CA GLN A 17 1.21 1.26 0.27
C GLN A 17 1.54 1.75 -1.15
N LEU A 18 1.02 2.92 -1.50
CA LEU A 18 1.36 3.64 -2.72
C LEU A 18 2.57 4.56 -2.48
N ASP A 19 3.49 4.59 -3.45
CA ASP A 19 4.59 5.56 -3.47
C ASP A 19 4.09 7.02 -3.55
N VAL A 20 2.96 7.23 -4.23
CA VAL A 20 2.33 8.54 -4.43
C VAL A 20 0.82 8.37 -4.23
N PRO A 21 0.16 9.22 -3.42
CA PRO A 21 -1.26 9.09 -3.17
C PRO A 21 -2.06 9.34 -4.44
N ALA A 22 -3.24 8.71 -4.54
CA ALA A 22 -4.18 9.02 -5.61
C ALA A 22 -4.76 10.43 -5.43
N GLN A 23 -4.90 11.18 -6.53
CA GLN A 23 -5.27 12.59 -6.48
C GLN A 23 -6.39 12.91 -7.46
N ALA A 24 -7.29 13.81 -7.09
CA ALA A 24 -8.24 14.37 -8.02
C ALA A 24 -7.59 15.54 -8.78
N MET A 25 -7.49 15.42 -10.10
CA MET A 25 -6.99 16.46 -11.00
C MET A 25 -7.97 16.63 -12.17
N ASN A 26 -8.40 17.87 -12.43
CA ASN A 26 -9.29 18.21 -13.55
C ASN A 26 -10.57 17.34 -13.61
N GLY A 27 -11.17 17.04 -12.45
CA GLY A 27 -12.37 16.20 -12.36
C GLY A 27 -12.12 14.71 -12.62
N ARG A 28 -10.85 14.26 -12.62
CA ARG A 28 -10.46 12.87 -12.80
C ARG A 28 -9.59 12.42 -11.64
N THR A 29 -9.69 11.15 -11.27
CA THR A 29 -8.73 10.54 -10.34
C THR A 29 -7.49 10.11 -11.10
N VAL A 30 -6.34 10.59 -10.67
CA VAL A 30 -5.02 10.19 -11.13
C VAL A 30 -4.45 9.21 -10.12
N VAL A 31 -4.07 8.03 -10.59
CA VAL A 31 -3.53 6.93 -9.79
C VAL A 31 -2.17 6.55 -10.36
N PRO A 32 -1.18 6.15 -9.53
CA PRO A 32 0.12 5.70 -10.04
C PRO A 32 -0.03 4.54 -11.03
N LEU A 33 0.57 4.68 -12.22
CA LEU A 33 0.52 3.66 -13.26
C LEU A 33 1.12 2.34 -12.79
N ARG A 34 2.26 2.39 -12.07
CA ARG A 34 2.96 1.23 -11.50
C ARG A 34 2.02 0.37 -10.66
N PHE A 35 1.29 0.99 -9.75
CA PHE A 35 0.33 0.30 -8.89
C PHE A 35 -0.70 -0.48 -9.73
N ILE A 36 -1.32 0.15 -10.73
CA ILE A 36 -2.32 -0.51 -11.57
C ILE A 36 -1.71 -1.70 -12.33
N ALA A 37 -0.53 -1.52 -12.92
CA ALA A 37 0.15 -2.57 -13.68
C ALA A 37 0.54 -3.77 -12.81
N GLU A 38 1.09 -3.53 -11.62
CA GLU A 38 1.48 -4.58 -10.67
C GLU A 38 0.27 -5.36 -10.14
N GLN A 39 -0.84 -4.68 -9.85
CA GLN A 39 -2.09 -5.37 -9.47
C GLN A 39 -2.66 -6.24 -10.59
N MET A 40 -2.27 -5.98 -11.85
CA MET A 40 -2.64 -6.78 -13.00
C MET A 40 -1.63 -7.90 -13.33
N GLY A 41 -0.59 -8.08 -12.51
CA GLY A 41 0.42 -9.13 -12.70
C GLY A 41 1.56 -8.76 -13.65
N PHE A 42 1.71 -7.47 -13.98
CA PHE A 42 2.83 -6.98 -14.78
C PHE A 42 3.94 -6.46 -13.88
N LYS A 43 5.17 -6.54 -14.37
CA LYS A 43 6.32 -5.84 -13.81
C LYS A 43 6.56 -4.55 -14.57
N VAL A 44 6.82 -3.47 -13.84
CA VAL A 44 7.12 -2.15 -14.40
C VAL A 44 8.58 -1.81 -14.09
N ASP A 45 9.38 -1.68 -15.13
CA ASP A 45 10.78 -1.30 -15.05
C ASP A 45 11.02 0.11 -15.63
N TYR A 46 12.05 0.78 -15.13
CA TYR A 46 12.47 2.09 -15.60
C TYR A 46 13.98 2.10 -15.79
N GLU A 47 14.40 2.13 -17.04
CA GLU A 47 15.81 2.12 -17.44
C GLU A 47 16.03 3.17 -18.52
N ASP A 48 17.07 3.99 -18.39
CA ASP A 48 17.50 4.98 -19.38
C ASP A 48 16.41 5.98 -19.87
N GLY A 49 15.38 6.23 -19.06
CA GLY A 49 14.27 7.12 -19.40
C GLY A 49 13.07 6.41 -20.03
N ASP A 50 13.22 5.14 -20.38
CA ASP A 50 12.16 4.29 -20.91
C ASP A 50 11.42 3.55 -19.79
N ILE A 51 10.10 3.44 -19.93
CA ILE A 51 9.25 2.65 -19.04
C ILE A 51 8.88 1.37 -19.78
N THR A 52 9.27 0.23 -19.23
CA THR A 52 8.96 -1.09 -19.79
C THR A 52 7.96 -1.80 -18.90
N ILE A 53 6.91 -2.37 -19.51
CA ILE A 53 5.88 -3.14 -18.82
C ILE A 53 5.89 -4.53 -19.42
N GLU A 54 6.20 -5.53 -18.60
CA GLU A 54 6.38 -6.92 -19.03
C GLU A 54 5.48 -7.86 -18.23
N GLU A 55 4.92 -8.87 -18.90
CA GLU A 55 4.20 -9.95 -18.22
C GLU A 55 5.22 -10.79 -17.46
N VAL A 56 4.99 -11.00 -16.18
CA VAL A 56 5.85 -11.86 -15.37
C VAL A 56 5.28 -13.27 -15.46
N GLU A 57 6.08 -14.23 -15.92
CA GLU A 57 5.77 -15.64 -15.71
C GLU A 57 5.82 -15.90 -14.20
N VAL A 58 4.64 -16.00 -13.59
CA VAL A 58 4.51 -16.17 -12.13
C VAL A 58 4.91 -17.61 -11.77
N ASP A 59 6.19 -17.85 -11.52
CA ASP A 59 6.60 -18.97 -10.68
C ASP A 59 6.01 -18.71 -9.28
N GLN A 60 5.01 -19.50 -8.89
CA GLN A 60 4.19 -19.30 -7.69
C GLN A 60 5.03 -19.27 -6.40
N THR A 61 5.60 -18.12 -6.06
CA THR A 61 6.14 -17.82 -4.74
C THR A 61 5.52 -16.51 -4.28
N VAL A 62 4.27 -16.63 -3.83
CA VAL A 62 3.52 -15.54 -3.21
C VAL A 62 4.29 -15.07 -1.98
N GLN A 63 5.02 -13.96 -2.09
CA GLN A 63 5.54 -13.25 -0.92
C GLN A 63 4.38 -12.49 -0.30
N MET A 64 3.65 -13.18 0.59
CA MET A 64 2.84 -12.54 1.61
C MET A 64 3.81 -11.84 2.57
N THR A 65 4.20 -10.60 2.28
CA THR A 65 4.81 -9.75 3.31
C THR A 65 3.68 -9.15 4.14
N GLU A 66 3.20 -9.91 5.11
CA GLU A 66 2.57 -9.34 6.29
C GLU A 66 3.60 -8.43 6.97
N THR A 67 3.53 -7.12 6.70
CA THR A 67 4.18 -6.14 7.58
C THR A 67 3.16 -5.85 8.67
N THR A 68 3.20 -6.65 9.73
CA THR A 68 2.56 -6.31 10.99
C THR A 68 3.31 -5.09 11.53
N VAL A 69 2.75 -3.89 11.34
CA VAL A 69 3.25 -2.68 12.01
C VAL A 69 2.78 -2.80 13.46
N GLU A 70 3.65 -3.34 14.32
CA GLU A 70 3.59 -3.11 15.75
C GLU A 70 3.68 -1.59 15.97
N SER A 71 2.53 -0.95 16.15
CA SER A 71 2.44 0.43 16.62
C SER A 71 1.92 0.39 18.04
N ASP A 72 2.83 0.65 18.98
CA ASP A 72 2.59 1.33 20.25
C ASP A 72 1.20 1.15 20.89
N VAL A 73 1.09 0.18 21.79
CA VAL A 73 0.16 0.29 22.92
C VAL A 73 0.87 1.14 23.98
N PRO A 74 0.49 2.42 24.20
CA PRO A 74 0.98 3.14 25.36
C PRO A 74 0.52 2.41 26.62
N GLU A 75 1.49 2.14 27.50
CA GLU A 75 1.31 1.61 28.84
C GLU A 75 0.44 2.58 29.66
N GLU A 76 -0.86 2.31 29.76
CA GLU A 76 -1.74 3.05 30.66
C GLU A 76 -1.44 2.62 32.09
N ALA A 77 -0.73 3.48 32.82
CA ALA A 77 -0.55 3.39 34.25
C ALA A 77 -1.89 3.63 34.97
N ASP A 78 -2.62 2.56 35.29
CA ASP A 78 -3.73 2.61 36.24
C ASP A 78 -3.19 2.63 37.69
N ASP A 79 -2.68 3.79 38.09
CA ASP A 79 -2.48 4.14 39.50
C ASP A 79 -3.86 4.48 40.13
N ASN A 80 -4.67 3.45 40.39
CA ASN A 80 -5.90 3.63 41.16
C ASN A 80 -5.69 3.26 42.62
N ALA A 81 -5.17 4.25 43.35
CA ALA A 81 -5.28 4.34 44.79
C ALA A 81 -6.76 4.35 45.22
N VAL A 82 -7.17 3.32 45.97
CA VAL A 82 -8.26 3.48 46.94
C VAL A 82 -7.82 2.83 48.24
N ALA A 83 -7.52 3.69 49.21
CA ALA A 83 -7.45 3.35 50.61
C ALA A 83 -8.86 3.11 51.14
N GLU A 84 -9.09 1.98 51.79
CA GLU A 84 -9.79 1.85 53.09
C GLU A 84 -9.30 0.58 53.80
#